data_AF-A0A223DPF3-F1
#
_entry.id   AF-A0A223DPF3-F1
#
_cell.length_a   1.000
_cell.length_b   1.000
_cell.length_c   1.000
_cell.angle_alpha   90.00
_cell.angle_beta   90.00
_cell.angle_gamma   90.00
#
_symmetry.space_group_name_H-M   'P 1'
#
loop_
_entity.id
_entity.type
_entity.pdbx_description
1 polymer ?
#
loop_
_entity_poly.entity_id
_entity_poly.type
_entity_poly.pdbx_seq_one_letter_code
_entity_poly.pdbx_strand_id
1 'polypeptide(L)'
;AYQVMQHLGLSQTEMAEQFAKWNNEELDSFLIEITRDILKYKDGKGFLLERIRDTAGQKGTGKWTAIAALQYGVPVTLIGEAVFSRCLSALKDERVHASRHLKGPSVKPKVENLQKFLSHIKHALYCAKIVSYAQGFMLMREAARENKWNLNYGGIALMWRGGCIIRSVFLGNIKDAYSRNPALSNLLLDDFFKKAIDAGQDSWRQVVAHAFLWGVPVPALSTALAFYDGYRTE
;
A
#
# COMPACT_ATOMS: atom_id res chain seq x y z
N ALA A 1 2.51 0.03 -7.32
CA ALA A 1 1.76 0.56 -8.47
C ALA A 1 2.68 1.29 -9.45
N TYR A 2 3.24 2.46 -9.10
CA TYR A 2 4.17 3.22 -9.95
C TYR A 2 5.27 2.35 -10.58
N GLN A 3 6.06 1.64 -9.76
CA GLN A 3 7.17 0.83 -10.25
C GLN A 3 6.71 -0.29 -11.21
N VAL A 4 5.57 -0.92 -10.96
CA VAL A 4 5.01 -1.96 -11.85
C VAL A 4 4.62 -1.35 -13.20
N MET A 5 3.95 -0.18 -13.20
CA MET A 5 3.59 0.53 -14.44
C MET A 5 4.83 1.00 -15.21
N GLN A 6 5.84 1.51 -14.51
CA GLN A 6 7.12 1.90 -15.12
C GLN A 6 7.80 0.72 -15.81
N HIS A 7 7.81 -0.46 -15.17
CA HIS A 7 8.40 -1.67 -15.74
C HIS A 7 7.61 -2.19 -16.96
N LEU A 8 6.31 -1.91 -17.02
CA LEU A 8 5.47 -2.15 -18.20
C LEU A 8 5.68 -1.12 -19.32
N GLY A 9 6.54 -0.12 -19.12
CA GLY A 9 6.91 0.86 -20.13
C GLY A 9 6.00 2.08 -20.20
N LEU A 10 5.12 2.31 -19.21
CA LEU A 10 4.29 3.51 -19.18
C LEU A 10 5.15 4.75 -18.91
N SER A 11 4.86 5.82 -19.65
CA SER A 11 5.38 7.16 -19.41
C SER A 11 4.79 7.77 -18.13
N GLN A 12 5.45 8.79 -17.59
CA GLN A 12 4.93 9.53 -16.43
C GLN A 12 3.55 10.15 -16.70
N THR A 13 3.29 10.61 -17.93
CA THR A 13 1.98 11.14 -18.32
C THR A 13 0.90 10.07 -18.24
N GLU A 14 1.13 8.89 -18.83
CA GLU A 14 0.16 7.77 -18.78
C GLU A 14 -0.07 7.30 -17.35
N MET A 15 1.00 7.19 -16.54
CA MET A 15 0.86 6.85 -15.12
C MET A 15 0.03 7.92 -14.37
N ALA A 16 0.25 9.20 -14.64
CA ALA A 16 -0.52 10.27 -14.01
C ALA A 16 -2.00 10.21 -14.40
N GLU A 17 -2.32 9.88 -15.64
CA GLU A 17 -3.69 9.67 -16.10
C GLU A 17 -4.36 8.48 -15.38
N GLN A 18 -3.63 7.38 -15.17
CA GLN A 18 -4.13 6.25 -14.39
C GLN A 18 -4.41 6.62 -12.94
N PHE A 19 -3.47 7.32 -12.27
CA PHE A 19 -3.71 7.79 -10.90
C PHE A 19 -4.85 8.82 -10.83
N ALA A 20 -5.00 9.67 -11.85
CA ALA A 20 -6.14 10.59 -11.95
C ALA A 20 -7.47 9.84 -12.03
N LYS A 21 -7.54 8.78 -12.85
CA LYS A 21 -8.71 7.91 -12.94
C LYS A 21 -8.99 7.24 -11.60
N TRP A 22 -8.00 6.61 -10.98
CA TRP A 22 -8.16 5.92 -9.70
C TRP A 22 -8.59 6.85 -8.57
N ASN A 23 -8.20 8.13 -8.63
CA ASN A 23 -8.63 9.13 -7.66
C ASN A 23 -10.11 9.54 -7.78
N ASN A 24 -10.79 9.17 -8.86
CA ASN A 24 -12.23 9.39 -9.02
C ASN A 24 -13.04 8.11 -8.72
N GLU A 25 -12.39 7.08 -8.18
CA GLU A 25 -12.96 5.76 -7.88
C GLU A 25 -12.67 5.39 -6.40
N GLU A 26 -12.62 4.10 -6.05
CA GLU A 26 -12.43 3.66 -4.66
C GLU A 26 -11.08 4.06 -4.01
N LEU A 27 -10.12 4.52 -4.81
CA LEU A 27 -8.80 4.97 -4.35
C LEU A 27 -8.74 6.48 -4.10
N ASP A 28 -9.85 7.22 -4.22
CA ASP A 28 -9.91 8.66 -3.91
C ASP A 28 -9.28 8.97 -2.54
N SER A 29 -8.13 9.63 -2.61
CA SER A 29 -7.32 9.98 -1.45
C SER A 29 -6.29 11.05 -1.79
N PHE A 30 -5.93 11.84 -0.78
CA PHE A 30 -4.91 12.86 -0.94
C PHE A 30 -3.57 12.29 -1.47
N LEU A 31 -3.17 11.09 -1.04
CA LEU A 31 -1.92 10.48 -1.49
C LEU A 31 -1.96 10.08 -2.98
N ILE A 32 -3.12 9.65 -3.49
CA ILE A 32 -3.28 9.33 -4.91
C ILE A 32 -3.32 10.63 -5.75
N GLU A 33 -4.02 11.65 -5.25
CA GLU A 33 -4.05 13.00 -5.82
C GLU A 33 -2.65 13.60 -5.99
N ILE A 34 -1.85 13.68 -4.91
CA ILE A 34 -0.50 14.25 -5.02
C ILE A 34 0.44 13.38 -5.85
N THR A 35 0.22 12.05 -5.90
CA THR A 35 1.01 11.16 -6.76
C THR A 35 0.79 11.49 -8.24
N ARG A 36 -0.47 11.72 -8.64
CA ARG A 36 -0.82 12.23 -9.98
C ARG A 36 -0.10 13.55 -10.26
N ASP A 37 -0.13 14.49 -9.33
CA ASP A 37 0.44 15.83 -9.54
C ASP A 37 1.98 15.79 -9.61
N ILE A 38 2.62 14.98 -8.77
CA ILE A 38 4.07 14.74 -8.79
C ILE A 38 4.51 14.16 -10.14
N LEU A 39 3.77 13.19 -10.69
CA LEU A 39 4.06 12.59 -12.00
C LEU A 39 3.93 13.60 -13.15
N LYS A 40 3.10 14.64 -13.01
CA LYS A 40 2.94 15.70 -14.00
C LYS A 40 3.97 16.81 -13.86
N TYR A 41 4.63 16.92 -12.71
CA TYR A 41 5.48 18.05 -12.39
C TYR A 41 6.77 18.06 -13.24
N LYS A 42 7.00 19.19 -13.91
CA LYS A 42 8.20 19.46 -14.70
C LYS A 42 8.88 20.72 -14.19
N ASP A 43 10.21 20.68 -14.08
CA ASP A 43 11.06 21.86 -13.90
C ASP A 43 11.67 22.28 -15.26
N GLY A 44 12.63 23.21 -15.25
CA GLY A 44 13.33 23.67 -16.45
C GLY A 44 14.12 22.61 -17.22
N LYS A 45 14.30 21.38 -16.70
CA LYS A 45 14.95 20.25 -17.38
C LYS A 45 14.00 19.04 -17.55
N GLY A 46 12.69 19.26 -17.53
CA GLY A 46 11.68 18.22 -17.77
C GLY A 46 11.12 17.62 -16.48
N PHE A 47 10.66 16.36 -16.54
CA PHE A 47 10.03 15.69 -15.39
C PHE A 47 10.98 15.62 -14.19
N LEU A 48 10.51 16.08 -13.03
CA LEU A 48 11.34 16.17 -11.83
C LEU A 48 11.54 14.79 -11.16
N LEU A 49 10.49 13.96 -11.11
CA LEU A 49 10.44 12.75 -10.29
C LEU A 49 11.63 11.80 -10.52
N GLU A 50 11.94 11.49 -11.78
CA GLU A 50 13.03 10.57 -12.16
C GLU A 50 14.43 11.11 -11.86
N ARG A 51 14.54 12.39 -11.55
CA ARG A 51 15.80 13.05 -11.17
C ARG A 51 15.97 13.21 -9.67
N ILE A 52 14.97 12.82 -8.87
CA ILE A 52 15.07 12.80 -7.41
C ILE A 52 15.86 11.56 -6.98
N ARG A 53 16.81 11.74 -6.05
CA ARG A 53 17.57 10.62 -5.47
C ARG A 53 16.63 9.66 -4.75
N ASP A 54 16.70 8.38 -5.11
CA ASP A 54 15.88 7.27 -4.59
C ASP A 54 16.33 6.81 -3.19
N THR A 55 16.46 7.75 -2.26
CA THR A 55 16.81 7.52 -0.85
C THR A 55 15.75 8.16 0.03
N ALA A 56 14.84 7.36 0.56
CA ALA A 56 13.73 7.86 1.38
C ALA A 56 14.20 8.18 2.81
N GLY A 57 13.97 9.43 3.23
CA GLY A 57 14.15 9.84 4.62
C GLY A 57 13.01 9.34 5.54
N GLN A 58 13.27 9.28 6.84
CA GLN A 58 12.25 9.00 7.85
C GLN A 58 12.58 9.69 9.18
N LYS A 59 11.54 10.12 9.91
CA LYS A 59 11.67 10.81 11.22
C LYS A 59 11.35 9.91 12.42
N GLY A 60 11.23 8.59 12.22
CA GLY A 60 11.08 7.61 13.30
C GLY A 60 9.65 7.12 13.58
N THR A 61 8.61 7.91 13.33
CA THR A 61 7.22 7.53 13.67
C THR A 61 6.76 6.20 13.04
N GLY A 62 7.11 5.95 11.78
CA GLY A 62 6.82 4.64 11.14
C GLY A 62 7.57 3.48 11.80
N LYS A 63 8.84 3.69 12.21
CA LYS A 63 9.63 2.70 12.94
C LYS A 63 9.00 2.39 14.29
N TRP A 64 8.48 3.40 15.00
CA TRP A 64 7.80 3.21 16.28
C TRP A 64 6.56 2.32 16.14
N THR A 65 5.76 2.48 15.09
CA THR A 65 4.62 1.58 14.83
C THR A 65 5.07 0.13 14.61
N ALA A 66 6.14 -0.09 13.85
CA ALA A 66 6.67 -1.45 13.63
C ALA A 66 7.24 -2.06 14.93
N ILE A 67 7.91 -1.28 15.76
CA ILE A 67 8.40 -1.73 17.08
C ILE A 67 7.23 -2.05 18.01
N ALA A 68 6.22 -1.17 18.08
CA ALA A 68 5.03 -1.40 18.90
C ALA A 68 4.30 -2.67 18.48
N ALA A 69 4.18 -2.93 17.17
CA ALA A 69 3.61 -4.17 16.66
C ALA A 69 4.33 -5.41 17.20
N LEU A 70 5.67 -5.40 17.21
CA LEU A 70 6.47 -6.49 17.79
C LEU A 70 6.29 -6.60 19.30
N GLN A 71 6.24 -5.47 20.02
CA GLN A 71 6.04 -5.45 21.47
C GLN A 71 4.68 -6.01 21.90
N TYR A 72 3.62 -5.68 21.15
CA TYR A 72 2.26 -6.17 21.41
C TYR A 72 1.98 -7.54 20.76
N GLY A 73 2.93 -8.13 20.03
CA GLY A 73 2.73 -9.43 19.36
C GLY A 73 1.69 -9.39 18.24
N VAL A 74 1.54 -8.25 17.54
CA VAL A 74 0.55 -8.06 16.47
C VAL A 74 1.21 -8.05 15.09
N PRO A 75 0.70 -8.80 14.10
CA PRO A 75 1.30 -8.91 12.76
C PRO A 75 1.04 -7.70 11.86
N VAL A 76 1.65 -6.55 12.15
CA VAL A 76 1.57 -5.33 11.32
C VAL A 76 2.61 -5.34 10.19
N THR A 77 2.52 -6.35 9.34
CA THR A 77 3.56 -6.68 8.36
C THR A 77 3.78 -5.62 7.29
N LEU A 78 2.71 -5.00 6.76
CA LEU A 78 2.82 -4.05 5.65
C LEU A 78 3.52 -2.75 6.08
N ILE A 79 3.18 -2.22 7.26
CA ILE A 79 3.88 -1.03 7.79
C ILE A 79 5.34 -1.36 8.09
N GLY A 80 5.64 -2.57 8.60
CA GLY A 80 7.00 -3.06 8.76
C GLY A 80 7.79 -3.06 7.44
N GLU A 81 7.24 -3.68 6.40
CA GLU A 81 7.85 -3.69 5.06
C GLU A 81 7.99 -2.29 4.44
N ALA A 82 7.04 -1.38 4.71
CA ALA A 82 7.15 0.01 4.27
C ALA A 82 8.32 0.73 4.96
N VAL A 83 8.62 0.43 6.23
CA VAL A 83 9.80 0.95 6.93
C VAL A 83 11.08 0.33 6.38
N PHE A 84 11.13 -1.00 6.21
CA PHE A 84 12.31 -1.68 5.68
C PHE A 84 12.61 -1.28 4.24
N SER A 85 11.59 -1.04 3.41
CA SER A 85 11.76 -0.51 2.05
C SER A 85 12.47 0.86 2.05
N ARG A 86 12.21 1.72 3.04
CA ARG A 86 12.93 2.99 3.19
C ARG A 86 14.38 2.76 3.61
N CYS A 87 14.62 1.85 4.56
CA CYS A 87 15.97 1.45 4.96
C CYS A 87 16.78 0.92 3.76
N LEU A 88 16.19 0.02 2.97
CA LEU A 88 16.81 -0.52 1.76
C LEU A 88 17.11 0.58 0.73
N SER A 89 16.20 1.55 0.56
CA SER A 89 16.44 2.69 -0.34
C SER A 89 17.65 3.53 0.09
N ALA A 90 17.91 3.65 1.40
CA ALA A 90 19.04 4.43 1.93
C ALA A 90 20.40 3.78 1.63
N LEU A 91 20.45 2.46 1.42
CA LEU A 91 21.64 1.70 1.00
C LEU A 91 21.98 1.93 -0.48
N LYS A 92 21.99 3.18 -0.95
CA LYS A 92 22.08 3.52 -2.38
C LYS A 92 23.37 3.00 -3.02
N ASP A 93 24.51 3.27 -2.40
CA ASP A 93 25.81 2.92 -2.97
C ASP A 93 26.00 1.39 -2.98
N GLU A 94 25.54 0.71 -1.93
CA GLU A 94 25.51 -0.75 -1.86
C GLU A 94 24.61 -1.35 -2.94
N ARG A 95 23.40 -0.80 -3.15
CA ARG A 95 22.49 -1.26 -4.22
C ARG A 95 23.09 -1.06 -5.62
N VAL A 96 23.78 0.06 -5.86
CA VAL A 96 24.46 0.34 -7.14
C VAL A 96 25.64 -0.60 -7.35
N HIS A 97 26.36 -0.96 -6.30
CA HIS A 97 27.42 -1.97 -6.37
C HIS A 97 26.82 -3.36 -6.66
N ALA A 98 25.84 -3.78 -5.85
CA ALA A 98 25.18 -5.09 -5.96
C ALA A 98 24.55 -5.32 -7.34
N SER A 99 23.97 -4.30 -7.98
CA SER A 99 23.34 -4.43 -9.30
C SER A 99 24.32 -4.80 -10.43
N ARG A 100 25.63 -4.64 -10.22
CA ARG A 100 26.67 -5.07 -11.17
C ARG A 100 27.02 -6.55 -11.05
N HIS A 101 26.67 -7.16 -9.92
CA HIS A 101 27.07 -8.53 -9.58
C HIS A 101 25.87 -9.49 -9.54
N LEU A 102 24.71 -9.02 -9.10
CA LEU A 102 23.49 -9.81 -8.98
C LEU A 102 22.64 -9.68 -10.24
N LYS A 103 22.26 -10.82 -10.83
CA LYS A 103 21.40 -10.89 -12.01
C LYS A 103 19.97 -11.22 -11.60
N GLY A 104 19.01 -10.48 -12.14
CA GLY A 104 17.59 -10.80 -12.08
C GLY A 104 17.11 -11.54 -13.32
N PRO A 105 15.80 -11.85 -13.40
CA PRO A 105 15.18 -12.37 -14.62
C PRO A 105 15.43 -11.46 -15.82
N SER A 106 15.68 -12.05 -16.99
CA SER A 106 15.82 -11.32 -18.27
C SER A 106 14.48 -11.09 -18.98
N VAL A 107 13.37 -11.48 -18.35
CA VAL A 107 12.02 -11.40 -18.91
C VAL A 107 11.61 -9.94 -18.99
N LYS A 108 11.33 -9.45 -20.20
CA LYS A 108 10.72 -8.12 -20.37
C LYS A 108 9.27 -8.18 -19.87
N PRO A 109 8.86 -7.29 -18.94
CA PRO A 109 7.48 -7.20 -18.51
C PRO A 109 6.56 -6.98 -19.70
N LYS A 110 5.62 -7.90 -19.89
CA LYS A 110 4.62 -7.83 -20.94
C LYS A 110 3.35 -8.50 -20.46
N VAL A 111 2.23 -7.94 -20.86
CA VAL A 111 0.88 -8.46 -20.59
C VAL A 111 0.10 -8.44 -21.89
N GLU A 112 -0.86 -9.36 -22.04
CA GLU A 112 -1.69 -9.45 -23.25
C GLU A 112 -2.60 -8.23 -23.40
N ASN A 113 -3.19 -7.77 -22.30
CA ASN A 113 -4.08 -6.62 -22.27
C ASN A 113 -3.65 -5.65 -21.17
N LEU A 114 -3.02 -4.56 -21.59
CA LEU A 114 -2.49 -3.55 -20.67
C LEU A 114 -3.59 -2.91 -19.82
N GLN A 115 -4.73 -2.53 -20.42
CA GLN A 115 -5.83 -1.88 -19.70
C GLN A 115 -6.43 -2.80 -18.62
N LYS A 116 -6.58 -4.09 -18.93
CA LYS A 116 -7.00 -5.11 -17.95
C LYS A 116 -5.98 -5.21 -16.81
N PHE A 117 -4.69 -5.23 -17.12
CA PHE A 117 -3.65 -5.32 -16.10
C PHE A 117 -3.54 -4.05 -15.24
N LEU A 118 -3.78 -2.86 -15.80
CA LEU A 118 -3.87 -1.62 -15.02
C LEU A 118 -5.03 -1.67 -14.01
N SER A 119 -6.17 -2.26 -14.39
CA SER A 119 -7.27 -2.57 -13.46
C SER A 119 -6.82 -3.56 -12.38
N HIS A 120 -6.03 -4.58 -12.74
CA HIS A 120 -5.46 -5.49 -11.74
C HIS A 120 -4.56 -4.77 -10.73
N ILE A 121 -3.71 -3.84 -11.18
CA ILE A 121 -2.86 -3.02 -10.30
C ILE A 121 -3.71 -2.16 -9.35
N LYS A 122 -4.81 -1.58 -9.84
CA LYS A 122 -5.75 -0.80 -9.02
C LYS A 122 -6.32 -1.64 -7.87
N HIS A 123 -6.89 -2.81 -8.19
CA HIS A 123 -7.47 -3.70 -7.19
C HIS A 123 -6.42 -4.25 -6.23
N ALA A 124 -5.23 -4.62 -6.72
CA ALA A 124 -4.12 -5.05 -5.87
C ALA A 124 -3.75 -3.99 -4.83
N LEU A 125 -3.66 -2.72 -5.27
CA LEU A 125 -3.38 -1.59 -4.38
C LEU A 125 -4.50 -1.39 -3.35
N TYR A 126 -5.76 -1.49 -3.77
CA TYR A 126 -6.90 -1.35 -2.88
C TYR A 126 -6.98 -2.47 -1.84
N CYS A 127 -6.79 -3.74 -2.23
CA CYS A 127 -6.72 -4.87 -1.30
C CYS A 127 -5.58 -4.73 -0.29
N ALA A 128 -4.37 -4.39 -0.75
CA ALA A 128 -3.23 -4.17 0.14
C ALA A 128 -3.47 -2.99 1.11
N LYS A 129 -4.15 -1.92 0.66
CA LYS A 129 -4.58 -0.81 1.51
C LYS A 129 -5.53 -1.32 2.60
N ILE A 130 -6.57 -2.09 2.25
CA ILE A 130 -7.50 -2.68 3.23
C ILE A 130 -6.75 -3.49 4.28
N VAL A 131 -5.84 -4.38 3.87
CA VAL A 131 -5.04 -5.18 4.80
C VAL A 131 -4.17 -4.31 5.71
N SER A 132 -3.51 -3.27 5.18
CA SER A 132 -2.70 -2.37 6.01
C SER A 132 -3.53 -1.69 7.10
N TYR A 133 -4.75 -1.26 6.77
CA TYR A 133 -5.64 -0.65 7.76
C TYR A 133 -6.15 -1.70 8.77
N ALA A 134 -6.54 -2.89 8.31
CA ALA A 134 -6.91 -4.00 9.19
C ALA A 134 -5.82 -4.27 10.23
N GLN A 135 -4.57 -4.40 9.80
CA GLN A 135 -3.40 -4.57 10.67
C GLN A 135 -3.22 -3.42 11.67
N GLY A 136 -3.37 -2.16 11.21
CA GLY A 136 -3.27 -0.99 12.09
C GLY A 136 -4.35 -0.96 13.17
N PHE A 137 -5.60 -1.31 12.83
CA PHE A 137 -6.69 -1.40 13.80
C PHE A 137 -6.54 -2.60 14.75
N MET A 138 -5.98 -3.73 14.29
CA MET A 138 -5.59 -4.84 15.17
C MET A 138 -4.59 -4.38 16.23
N LEU A 139 -3.57 -3.59 15.83
CA LEU A 139 -2.57 -3.05 16.75
C LEU A 139 -3.20 -2.11 17.78
N MET A 140 -4.05 -1.18 17.34
CA MET A 140 -4.74 -0.27 18.25
C MET A 140 -5.63 -1.03 19.23
N ARG A 141 -6.29 -2.11 18.78
CA ARG A 141 -7.11 -2.94 19.66
C ARG A 141 -6.29 -3.67 20.71
N GLU A 142 -5.16 -4.25 20.33
CA GLU A 142 -4.29 -4.94 21.27
C GLU A 142 -3.67 -3.96 22.28
N ALA A 143 -3.22 -2.80 21.81
CA ALA A 143 -2.72 -1.74 22.68
C ALA A 143 -3.82 -1.24 23.64
N ALA A 144 -5.07 -1.10 23.17
CA ALA A 144 -6.19 -0.72 24.03
C ALA A 144 -6.45 -1.75 25.14
N ARG A 145 -6.36 -3.06 24.82
CA ARG A 145 -6.51 -4.15 25.79
C ARG A 145 -5.41 -4.08 26.86
N GLU A 146 -4.15 -4.06 26.44
CA GLU A 146 -2.98 -4.05 27.35
C GLU A 146 -2.94 -2.81 28.24
N ASN A 147 -3.26 -1.63 27.68
CA ASN A 147 -3.24 -0.37 28.41
C ASN A 147 -4.57 0.01 29.09
N LYS A 148 -5.59 -0.86 29.00
CA LYS A 148 -6.95 -0.63 29.53
C LYS A 148 -7.58 0.67 29.02
N TRP A 149 -7.34 1.01 27.76
CA TRP A 149 -7.96 2.17 27.11
C TRP A 149 -9.28 1.80 26.46
N ASN A 150 -10.26 2.68 26.59
CA ASN A 150 -11.52 2.57 25.86
C ASN A 150 -11.45 3.38 24.56
N LEU A 151 -10.87 2.79 23.51
CA LEU A 151 -10.70 3.46 22.23
C LEU A 151 -11.98 3.40 21.38
N ASN A 152 -12.39 4.56 20.84
CA ASN A 152 -13.47 4.64 19.86
C ASN A 152 -12.91 4.54 18.43
N TYR A 153 -12.87 3.33 17.87
CA TYR A 153 -12.31 3.08 16.53
C TYR A 153 -13.04 3.82 15.41
N GLY A 154 -14.37 3.93 15.48
CA GLY A 154 -15.16 4.72 14.54
C GLY A 154 -14.84 6.21 14.62
N GLY A 155 -14.66 6.73 15.84
CA GLY A 155 -14.22 8.10 16.10
C GLY A 155 -12.80 8.37 15.59
N ILE A 156 -11.86 7.43 15.79
CA ILE A 156 -10.49 7.52 15.25
C ILE A 156 -10.54 7.59 13.71
N ALA A 157 -11.29 6.69 13.06
CA ALA A 157 -11.44 6.70 11.60
C ALA A 157 -12.07 8.00 11.09
N LEU A 158 -13.07 8.54 11.81
CA LEU A 158 -13.68 9.83 11.49
C LEU A 158 -12.68 10.98 11.54
N MET A 159 -11.84 11.03 12.58
CA MET A 159 -10.81 12.05 12.73
C MET A 159 -9.76 12.00 11.62
N TRP A 160 -9.48 10.82 11.06
CA TRP A 160 -8.56 10.68 9.94
C TRP A 160 -9.18 11.06 8.59
N ARG A 161 -10.51 11.17 8.50
CA ARG A 161 -11.21 11.45 7.22
C ARG A 161 -10.85 12.80 6.62
N GLY A 162 -10.41 13.77 7.43
CA GLY A 162 -10.02 15.11 7.00
C GLY A 162 -8.76 15.62 7.71
N GLY A 163 -8.10 16.63 7.14
CA GLY A 163 -6.95 17.32 7.74
C GLY A 163 -5.63 16.55 7.75
N CYS A 164 -5.65 15.21 7.90
CA CYS A 164 -4.43 14.41 7.92
C CYS A 164 -3.95 13.98 6.52
N ILE A 165 -2.73 13.42 6.45
CA ILE A 165 -2.11 12.97 5.19
C ILE A 165 -2.81 11.74 4.61
N ILE A 166 -3.35 10.85 5.45
CA ILE A 166 -4.00 9.61 5.01
C ILE A 166 -5.49 9.80 4.64
N ARG A 167 -5.97 11.05 4.61
CA ARG A 167 -7.37 11.38 4.33
C ARG A 167 -7.84 10.80 3.00
N SER A 168 -9.01 10.18 3.03
CA SER A 168 -9.59 9.47 1.88
C SER A 168 -11.06 9.12 2.14
N VAL A 169 -11.82 8.91 1.07
CA VAL A 169 -13.21 8.41 1.16
C VAL A 169 -13.28 7.05 1.87
N PHE A 170 -12.20 6.26 1.73
CA PHE A 170 -11.99 4.97 2.37
C PHE A 170 -12.17 4.99 3.90
N LEU A 171 -11.81 6.09 4.57
CA LEU A 171 -11.95 6.21 6.03
C LEU A 171 -13.41 6.36 6.47
N GLY A 172 -14.29 6.85 5.59
CA GLY A 172 -15.73 6.81 5.79
C GLY A 172 -16.23 5.38 5.93
N ASN A 173 -15.78 4.48 5.05
CA ASN A 173 -16.15 3.07 5.10
C ASN A 173 -15.69 2.38 6.39
N ILE A 174 -14.50 2.72 6.89
CA ILE A 174 -14.00 2.21 8.19
C ILE A 174 -14.87 2.71 9.34
N LYS A 175 -15.19 4.01 9.36
CA LYS A 175 -16.09 4.57 10.37
C LYS A 175 -17.44 3.86 10.34
N ASP A 176 -17.98 3.57 9.15
CA ASP A 176 -19.30 2.93 9.02
C ASP A 176 -19.25 1.45 9.45
N ALA A 177 -18.16 0.74 9.18
CA ALA A 177 -17.93 -0.62 9.69
C ALA A 177 -17.96 -0.68 11.22
N TYR A 178 -17.22 0.21 11.90
CA TYR A 178 -17.25 0.31 13.36
C TYR A 178 -18.54 0.92 13.92
N SER A 179 -19.31 1.66 13.12
CA SER A 179 -20.65 2.12 13.50
C SER A 179 -21.65 0.96 13.50
N ARG A 180 -21.55 0.04 12.52
CA ARG A 180 -22.36 -1.17 12.45
C ARG A 180 -21.99 -2.17 13.55
N ASN A 181 -20.69 -2.36 13.78
CA ASN A 181 -20.19 -3.27 14.81
C ASN A 181 -19.01 -2.63 15.57
N PRO A 182 -19.26 -1.99 16.73
CA PRO A 182 -18.19 -1.40 17.56
C PRO A 182 -17.18 -2.43 18.08
N ALA A 183 -17.59 -3.70 18.20
CA ALA A 183 -16.76 -4.81 18.66
C ALA A 183 -16.11 -5.59 17.49
N LEU A 184 -16.10 -5.04 16.28
CA LEU A 184 -15.52 -5.67 15.10
C LEU A 184 -14.06 -6.07 15.36
N SER A 185 -13.80 -7.38 15.27
CA SER A 185 -12.48 -7.92 15.58
C SER A 185 -11.45 -7.64 14.49
N ASN A 186 -11.87 -7.55 13.23
CA ASN A 186 -10.99 -7.22 12.12
C ASN A 186 -11.80 -6.57 11.00
N LEU A 187 -11.25 -5.54 10.36
CA LEU A 187 -11.88 -4.87 9.22
C LEU A 187 -12.19 -5.82 8.06
N LEU A 188 -11.41 -6.88 7.86
CA LEU A 188 -11.64 -7.89 6.83
C LEU A 188 -12.94 -8.69 7.01
N LEU A 189 -13.56 -8.62 8.20
CA LEU A 189 -14.79 -9.34 8.53
C LEU A 189 -16.05 -8.49 8.36
N ASP A 190 -15.91 -7.20 8.03
CA ASP A 190 -17.06 -6.37 7.66
C ASP A 190 -17.44 -6.57 6.19
N ASP A 191 -18.75 -6.59 5.91
CA ASP A 191 -19.30 -6.96 4.60
C ASP A 191 -18.78 -6.10 3.44
N PHE A 192 -18.55 -4.81 3.67
CA PHE A 192 -18.02 -3.92 2.63
C PHE A 192 -16.59 -4.32 2.25
N PHE A 193 -15.73 -4.52 3.25
CA PHE A 193 -14.33 -4.87 3.01
C PHE A 193 -14.17 -6.30 2.52
N LYS A 194 -14.99 -7.24 3.00
CA LYS A 194 -15.05 -8.61 2.48
C LYS A 194 -15.37 -8.60 0.98
N LYS A 195 -16.45 -7.91 0.57
CA LYS A 195 -16.82 -7.79 -0.84
C LYS A 195 -15.71 -7.15 -1.70
N ALA A 196 -15.04 -6.13 -1.16
CA ALA A 196 -13.92 -5.48 -1.84
C ALA A 196 -12.71 -6.41 -2.04
N ILE A 197 -12.38 -7.22 -1.03
CA ILE A 197 -11.31 -8.21 -1.10
C ILE A 197 -11.69 -9.34 -2.06
N ASP A 198 -12.91 -9.89 -1.97
CA ASP A 198 -13.38 -10.97 -2.84
C ASP A 198 -13.33 -10.55 -4.33
N ALA A 199 -13.71 -9.31 -4.63
CA ALA A 199 -13.64 -8.77 -5.99
C ALA A 199 -12.20 -8.50 -6.48
N GLY A 200 -11.26 -8.25 -5.56
CA GLY A 200 -9.91 -7.79 -5.88
C GLY A 200 -8.79 -8.82 -5.71
N GLN A 201 -9.01 -9.91 -4.96
CA GLN A 201 -7.92 -10.82 -4.56
C GLN A 201 -7.30 -11.57 -5.75
N ASP A 202 -8.07 -11.93 -6.77
CA ASP A 202 -7.51 -12.54 -7.98
C ASP A 202 -6.63 -11.54 -8.75
N SER A 203 -7.10 -10.30 -8.89
CA SER A 203 -6.31 -9.21 -9.49
C SER A 203 -5.00 -8.98 -8.74
N TRP A 204 -5.07 -9.04 -7.41
CA TRP A 204 -3.93 -8.88 -6.54
C TRP A 204 -2.89 -9.99 -6.71
N ARG A 205 -3.35 -11.25 -6.77
CA ARG A 205 -2.49 -12.41 -7.07
C ARG A 205 -1.81 -12.28 -8.43
N GLN A 206 -2.54 -11.86 -9.46
CA GLN A 206 -1.97 -11.64 -10.79
C GLN A 206 -0.83 -10.62 -10.74
N VAL A 207 -1.01 -9.49 -10.05
CA VAL A 207 0.03 -8.45 -9.95
C VAL A 207 1.25 -8.94 -9.18
N VAL A 208 1.07 -9.61 -8.04
CA VAL A 208 2.19 -10.12 -7.24
C VAL A 208 2.96 -11.20 -8.00
N ALA A 209 2.26 -12.15 -8.62
CA ALA A 209 2.89 -13.22 -9.39
C ALA A 209 3.70 -12.68 -10.57
N HIS A 210 3.12 -11.80 -11.38
CA HIS A 210 3.82 -11.18 -12.51
C HIS A 210 5.01 -10.33 -12.04
N ALA A 211 4.85 -9.53 -10.98
CA ALA A 211 5.94 -8.73 -10.45
C ALA A 211 7.14 -9.60 -10.05
N PHE A 212 6.91 -10.74 -9.39
CA PHE A 212 7.98 -11.67 -9.03
C PHE A 212 8.63 -12.34 -10.25
N LEU A 213 7.84 -12.78 -11.23
CA LEU A 213 8.37 -13.33 -12.49
C LEU A 213 9.23 -12.33 -13.27
N TRP A 214 8.90 -11.04 -13.16
CA TRP A 214 9.64 -9.95 -13.79
C TRP A 214 10.80 -9.41 -12.95
N GLY A 215 10.99 -9.89 -11.71
CA GLY A 215 11.99 -9.36 -10.80
C GLY A 215 11.70 -7.93 -10.30
N VAL A 216 10.43 -7.51 -10.30
CA VAL A 216 9.98 -6.20 -9.81
C VAL A 216 9.62 -6.31 -8.32
N PRO A 217 10.29 -5.57 -7.42
CA PRO A 217 10.01 -5.65 -5.99
C PRO A 217 8.65 -5.03 -5.66
N VAL A 218 7.80 -5.79 -4.98
CA VAL A 218 6.47 -5.35 -4.52
C VAL A 218 6.23 -5.71 -3.04
N PRO A 219 7.16 -5.42 -2.11
CA PRO A 219 7.17 -5.97 -0.74
C PRO A 219 5.86 -5.70 0.03
N ALA A 220 5.31 -4.49 -0.09
CA ALA A 220 4.04 -4.14 0.54
C ALA A 220 2.85 -4.92 -0.04
N LEU A 221 2.80 -5.14 -1.36
CA LEU A 221 1.71 -5.90 -1.97
C LEU A 221 1.83 -7.39 -1.64
N SER A 222 3.04 -7.94 -1.64
CA SER A 222 3.25 -9.36 -1.37
C SER A 222 3.04 -9.70 0.11
N THR A 223 3.52 -8.87 1.05
CA THR A 223 3.35 -9.14 2.49
C THR A 223 1.90 -9.03 2.93
N ALA A 224 1.12 -8.10 2.35
CA ALA A 224 -0.31 -8.05 2.63
C ALA A 224 -1.03 -9.29 2.07
N LEU A 225 -0.61 -9.82 0.92
CA LEU A 225 -1.22 -11.02 0.34
C LEU A 225 -0.93 -12.23 1.21
N ALA A 226 0.32 -12.37 1.66
CA ALA A 226 0.73 -13.40 2.60
C ALA A 226 -0.03 -13.29 3.93
N PHE A 227 -0.22 -12.08 4.47
CA PHE A 227 -1.04 -11.85 5.66
C PHE A 227 -2.50 -12.28 5.41
N TYR A 228 -3.11 -11.86 4.30
CA TYR A 228 -4.50 -12.20 3.99
C TYR A 228 -4.70 -13.71 3.88
N ASP A 229 -3.82 -14.39 3.16
CA ASP A 229 -3.86 -15.85 3.03
C ASP A 229 -3.60 -16.55 4.36
N GLY A 230 -2.64 -16.08 5.17
CA GLY A 230 -2.41 -16.64 6.50
C GLY A 230 -3.57 -16.40 7.48
N TYR A 231 -4.22 -15.24 7.40
CA TYR A 231 -5.33 -14.86 8.30
C TYR A 231 -6.61 -15.66 8.05
N ARG A 232 -6.81 -16.18 6.83
CA ARG A 232 -8.03 -16.91 6.42
C ARG A 232 -7.88 -18.43 6.43
N THR A 233 -6.73 -18.95 6.85
CA THR A 233 -6.43 -20.40 6.89
C THR A 233 -6.61 -20.92 8.32
N GLU A 234 -7.30 -22.06 8.46
CA GLU A 234 -7.50 -22.80 9.71
C GLU A 234 -6.25 -23.59 10.13
#